data_AF-A0A3A9HMD9-F1
#
_entry.id   AF-A0A3A9HMD9-F1
#
_cell.length_a   1.000
_cell.length_b   1.000
_cell.length_c   1.000
_cell.angle_alpha   90.00
_cell.angle_beta   90.00
_cell.angle_gamma   90.00
#
_symmetry.space_group_name_H-M   'P 1'
#
loop_
_entity.id
_entity.type
_entity.pdbx_description
1 polymer ?
#
loop_
_entity_poly.entity_id
_entity_poly.type
_entity_poly.pdbx_seq_one_letter_code
_entity_poly.pdbx_strand_id
1 'polypeptide(L)'
;MGSKPKGVKLARPKAGMPQKLTKEVKDKIIDAIRCGVYIETAAAVAGITRQTFYNWLRRGKEEKRGKFHDFVKEVNIAFAEVTRNDMEVIGLAGERDWKAAAWRIEKRDKLYRDTSGTSKIGSEDDPFIVFLKGVRDGSADSNAE
;
A
#
# COMPACT_ATOMS: atom_id res chain seq x y z
N MET A 1 35.36 -4.06 27.89
CA MET A 1 34.71 -2.73 27.89
C MET A 1 33.94 -2.56 26.59
N GLY A 2 32.65 -2.91 26.56
CA GLY A 2 31.80 -2.71 25.38
C GLY A 2 30.83 -1.56 25.64
N SER A 3 31.09 -0.39 25.06
CA SER A 3 30.20 0.77 25.18
C SER A 3 28.91 0.47 24.41
N LYS A 4 27.78 0.36 25.13
CA LYS A 4 26.46 0.17 24.51
C LYS A 4 26.17 1.34 23.56
N PRO A 5 25.70 1.10 22.32
CA PRO A 5 25.35 2.19 21.42
C PRO A 5 24.22 3.02 22.04
N LYS A 6 24.43 4.34 22.15
CA LYS A 6 23.43 5.28 22.66
C LYS A 6 22.22 5.23 21.73
N GLY A 7 21.07 4.78 22.25
CA GLY A 7 19.83 4.72 21.48
C GLY A 7 19.50 6.07 20.86
N VAL A 8 19.23 6.07 19.55
CA VAL A 8 18.79 7.25 18.80
C VAL A 8 17.48 7.74 19.40
N LYS A 9 17.52 8.87 20.12
CA LYS A 9 16.30 9.52 20.62
C LYS A 9 15.58 10.18 19.43
N LEU A 10 14.64 9.47 18.81
CA LEU A 10 13.73 10.08 17.85
C LEU A 10 12.95 11.17 18.59
N ALA A 11 13.08 12.42 18.14
CA ALA A 11 12.35 13.55 18.67
C ALA A 11 10.85 13.27 18.50
N ARG A 12 10.15 13.06 19.62
CA ARG A 12 8.71 12.81 19.59
C ARG A 12 8.04 14.15 19.25
N PRO A 13 7.13 14.21 18.28
CA PRO A 13 6.43 15.44 17.97
C PRO A 13 5.68 15.95 19.20
N LYS A 14 5.72 17.27 19.41
CA LYS A 14 5.11 17.94 20.56
C LYS A 14 3.61 17.64 20.59
N ALA A 15 3.12 17.14 21.72
CA ALA A 15 1.70 16.83 21.89
C ALA A 15 0.84 18.06 21.56
N GLY A 16 -0.15 17.88 20.68
CA GLY A 16 -1.07 18.95 20.25
C GLY A 16 -0.71 19.66 18.94
N MET A 17 0.48 19.44 18.35
CA MET A 17 0.78 19.98 17.01
C MET A 17 0.09 19.11 15.95
N PRO A 18 -0.82 19.66 15.11
CA PRO A 18 -1.38 18.90 14.00
C PRO A 18 -0.24 18.50 13.06
N GLN A 19 0.01 17.19 12.98
CA GLN A 19 0.92 16.61 12.00
C GLN A 19 0.36 16.97 10.62
N LYS A 20 1.17 17.66 9.80
CA LYS A 20 0.78 18.07 8.45
C LYS A 20 1.17 16.95 7.49
N LEU A 21 0.26 16.60 6.58
CA LEU A 21 0.60 15.82 5.40
C LEU A 21 1.47 16.68 4.48
N THR A 22 2.79 16.55 4.62
CA THR A 22 3.79 17.10 3.71
C THR A 22 4.21 16.03 2.70
N LYS A 23 4.84 16.44 1.60
CA LYS A 23 5.35 15.51 0.59
C LYS A 23 6.33 14.50 1.21
N GLU A 24 7.26 14.96 2.05
CA GLU A 24 8.24 14.09 2.71
C GLU A 24 7.61 13.03 3.63
N VAL A 25 6.61 13.41 4.41
CA VAL A 25 5.89 12.47 5.29
C VAL A 25 5.13 11.45 4.45
N LYS A 26 4.46 11.93 3.39
CA LYS A 26 3.76 11.07 2.44
C LYS A 26 4.71 10.03 1.84
N ASP A 27 5.81 10.48 1.25
CA ASP A 27 6.78 9.63 0.55
C ASP A 27 7.35 8.56 1.50
N LYS A 28 7.73 8.93 2.74
CA LYS A 28 8.18 7.97 3.76
C LYS A 28 7.16 6.87 4.08
N ILE A 29 5.87 7.24 4.15
CA ILE A 29 4.80 6.28 4.42
C ILE A 29 4.62 5.33 3.23
N ILE A 30 4.57 5.88 2.02
CA ILE A 30 4.39 5.11 0.79
C ILE A 30 5.55 4.13 0.60
N ASP A 31 6.79 4.57 0.79
CA ASP A 31 7.97 3.72 0.68
C ASP A 31 7.97 2.62 1.74
N ALA A 32 7.59 2.94 2.98
CA ALA A 32 7.45 1.93 4.02
C ALA A 32 6.38 0.87 3.66
N ILE A 33 5.22 1.28 3.13
CA ILE A 33 4.17 0.35 2.69
C ILE A 33 4.66 -0.55 1.55
N ARG A 34 5.44 -0.01 0.60
CA ARG A 34 6.05 -0.79 -0.49
C ARG A 34 7.02 -1.86 0.02
N CYS A 35 7.63 -1.65 1.18
CA CYS A 35 8.44 -2.67 1.86
C CYS A 35 7.60 -3.76 2.55
N GLY A 36 6.28 -3.69 2.52
CA GLY A 36 5.39 -4.71 3.13
C GLY A 36 5.25 -4.60 4.64
N VAL A 37 5.59 -3.46 5.23
CA VAL A 37 5.43 -3.26 6.68
C VAL A 37 3.99 -2.93 7.04
N TYR A 38 3.62 -3.23 8.28
CA TYR A 38 2.32 -2.84 8.83
C TYR A 38 2.15 -1.31 8.87
N ILE A 39 0.91 -0.84 8.74
CA ILE A 39 0.54 0.58 8.77
C ILE A 39 1.10 1.30 10.02
N GLU A 40 1.11 0.63 11.17
CA GLU A 40 1.64 1.20 12.41
C GLU A 40 3.15 1.49 12.30
N THR A 41 3.90 0.58 11.68
CA THR A 41 5.32 0.74 11.41
C THR A 41 5.55 1.85 10.39
N ALA A 42 4.78 1.89 9.30
CA ALA A 42 4.87 2.94 8.29
C ALA A 42 4.60 4.33 8.88
N ALA A 43 3.58 4.44 9.74
CA ALA A 43 3.28 5.66 10.49
C ALA A 43 4.43 6.07 11.42
N ALA A 44 5.00 5.11 12.16
CA ALA A 44 6.11 5.36 13.08
C ALA A 44 7.38 5.83 12.34
N VAL A 45 7.72 5.22 11.19
CA VAL A 45 8.85 5.62 10.33
C VAL A 45 8.69 7.07 9.85
N ALA A 46 7.47 7.47 9.53
CA ALA A 46 7.15 8.83 9.13
C ALA A 46 7.01 9.82 10.30
N GLY A 47 7.13 9.35 11.54
CA GLY A 47 7.02 10.16 12.75
C GLY A 47 5.59 10.57 13.13
N ILE A 48 4.58 9.92 12.55
CA ILE A 48 3.17 10.21 12.81
C ILE A 48 2.55 9.13 13.72
N THR A 49 1.45 9.47 14.38
CA THR A 49 0.67 8.45 15.11
C THR A 49 -0.19 7.64 14.16
N ARG A 50 -0.47 6.38 14.52
CA ARG A 50 -1.45 5.54 13.84
C ARG A 50 -2.78 6.27 13.63
N GLN A 51 -3.28 6.95 14.67
CA GLN A 51 -4.55 7.68 14.62
C GLN A 51 -4.53 8.78 13.54
N THR A 52 -3.42 9.51 13.42
CA THR A 52 -3.23 10.54 12.39
C THR A 52 -3.35 9.95 10.99
N PHE A 53 -2.69 8.81 10.75
CA PHE A 53 -2.74 8.13 9.46
C PHE A 53 -4.19 7.75 9.09
N TYR A 54 -4.93 7.10 9.99
CA TYR A 54 -6.33 6.72 9.70
C TYR A 54 -7.25 7.93 9.54
N ASN A 55 -7.02 9.01 10.29
CA ASN A 55 -7.77 10.25 10.11
C ASN A 55 -7.56 10.83 8.70
N TRP A 56 -6.33 10.78 8.17
CA TRP A 56 -6.05 11.20 6.79
C TRP A 56 -6.71 10.29 5.77
N LEU A 57 -6.70 8.98 5.98
CA LEU A 57 -7.41 8.05 5.08
C LEU A 57 -8.92 8.27 5.08
N ARG A 58 -9.53 8.44 6.26
CA ARG A 58 -10.98 8.70 6.36
C ARG A 58 -11.34 9.97 5.63
N ARG A 59 -10.59 11.04 5.89
CA ARG A 59 -10.77 12.34 5.23
C ARG A 59 -10.59 12.23 3.72
N GLY A 60 -9.55 11.53 3.24
CA GLY A 60 -9.30 11.35 1.82
C GLY A 60 -10.38 10.54 1.10
N LYS A 61 -11.06 9.62 1.79
CA LYS A 61 -12.20 8.86 1.23
C LYS A 61 -13.47 9.70 1.08
N GLU A 62 -13.64 10.73 1.90
CA GLU A 62 -14.78 11.65 1.85
C GLU A 62 -14.56 12.76 0.80
N GLU A 63 -13.30 13.13 0.54
CA GLU A 63 -12.92 14.13 -0.45
C GLU A 63 -12.91 13.56 -1.88
N LYS A 64 -13.49 14.28 -2.85
CA LYS A 64 -13.44 13.87 -4.28
C LYS A 64 -12.12 14.25 -4.99
N ARG A 65 -11.37 15.20 -4.41
CA ARG A 65 -10.12 15.77 -4.93
C ARG A 65 -9.32 16.43 -3.81
N GLY A 66 -8.00 16.51 -3.99
CA GLY A 66 -7.10 17.18 -3.06
C GLY A 66 -6.10 16.22 -2.41
N LYS A 67 -5.15 16.78 -1.65
CA LYS A 67 -3.98 16.04 -1.14
C LYS A 67 -4.31 14.78 -0.32
N PHE A 68 -5.42 14.74 0.40
CA PHE A 68 -5.80 13.57 1.19
C PHE A 68 -6.43 12.49 0.31
N HIS A 69 -7.20 12.87 -0.71
CA HIS A 69 -7.70 11.95 -1.73
C HIS A 69 -6.56 11.33 -2.52
N ASP A 70 -5.61 12.15 -2.97
CA ASP A 70 -4.43 11.69 -3.70
C ASP A 70 -3.56 10.76 -2.83
N PHE A 71 -3.43 11.08 -1.54
CA PHE A 71 -2.77 10.21 -0.57
C PHE A 71 -3.45 8.84 -0.44
N VAL A 72 -4.79 8.79 -0.38
CA VAL A 72 -5.52 7.50 -0.34
C VAL A 72 -5.26 6.69 -1.61
N LYS A 73 -5.27 7.33 -2.78
CA LYS A 73 -4.93 6.67 -4.05
C LYS A 73 -3.52 6.09 -4.02
N GLU A 74 -2.53 6.89 -3.63
CA GLU A 74 -1.13 6.46 -3.56
C GLU A 74 -0.93 5.32 -2.57
N VAL A 75 -1.59 5.36 -1.41
CA VAL A 75 -1.58 4.26 -0.43
C VAL A 75 -2.15 2.99 -1.03
N ASN A 76 -3.28 3.08 -1.75
CA ASN A 76 -3.87 1.90 -2.40
C ASN A 76 -2.97 1.33 -3.50
N ILE A 77 -2.32 2.20 -4.29
CA ILE A 77 -1.34 1.78 -5.30
C ILE A 77 -0.16 1.07 -4.64
N ALA A 78 0.39 1.63 -3.56
CA ALA A 78 1.49 1.01 -2.83
C ALA A 78 1.12 -0.37 -2.27
N PHE A 79 -0.11 -0.54 -1.76
CA PHE A 79 -0.61 -1.84 -1.33
C PHE A 79 -0.78 -2.83 -2.50
N ALA A 80 -1.23 -2.37 -3.66
CA ALA A 80 -1.33 -3.20 -4.85
C ALA A 80 0.06 -3.65 -5.34
N GLU A 81 1.04 -2.75 -5.34
CA GLU A 81 2.43 -3.03 -5.72
C GLU A 81 3.05 -4.08 -4.81
N VAL A 82 2.96 -3.91 -3.48
CA VAL A 82 3.54 -4.89 -2.56
C VAL A 82 2.83 -6.24 -2.64
N THR A 83 1.49 -6.24 -2.76
CA THR A 83 0.73 -7.49 -2.93
C THR A 83 1.14 -8.22 -4.20
N ARG A 84 1.34 -7.50 -5.32
CA ARG A 84 1.82 -8.07 -6.57
C ARG A 84 3.21 -8.70 -6.39
N ASN A 85 4.14 -7.98 -5.75
CA ASN A 85 5.50 -8.45 -5.52
C ASN A 85 5.53 -9.68 -4.61
N ASP A 86 4.76 -9.68 -3.51
CA ASP A 86 4.65 -10.83 -2.61
C ASP A 86 4.08 -12.05 -3.34
N MET A 87 3.05 -11.84 -4.17
CA MET A 87 2.49 -12.90 -4.98
C MET A 87 3.54 -13.45 -5.94
N GLU A 88 4.29 -12.61 -6.64
CA GLU A 88 5.39 -13.03 -7.53
C GLU A 88 6.40 -13.94 -6.83
N VAL A 89 6.89 -13.53 -5.66
CA VAL A 89 7.82 -14.35 -4.83
C VAL A 89 7.22 -15.72 -4.50
N ILE A 90 5.94 -15.74 -4.14
CA ILE A 90 5.23 -16.99 -3.81
C ILE A 90 4.99 -17.85 -5.04
N GLY A 91 4.80 -17.23 -6.21
CA GLY A 91 4.74 -17.93 -7.50
C GLY A 91 6.02 -18.69 -7.81
N LEU A 92 7.16 -18.02 -7.65
CA LEU A 92 8.48 -18.64 -7.82
C LEU A 92 8.72 -19.77 -6.81
N ALA A 93 8.32 -19.59 -5.55
CA ALA A 93 8.38 -20.66 -4.56
C ALA A 93 7.48 -21.86 -4.94
N GLY A 94 6.34 -21.58 -5.57
CA GLY A 94 5.40 -22.57 -6.08
C GLY A 94 5.96 -23.54 -7.12
N GLU A 95 7.04 -23.17 -7.83
CA GLU A 95 7.73 -24.06 -8.77
C GLU A 95 8.38 -25.27 -8.09
N ARG A 96 8.73 -25.12 -6.80
CA ARG A 96 9.47 -26.13 -6.02
C ARG A 96 8.68 -26.66 -4.83
N ASP A 97 7.70 -25.91 -4.34
CA ASP A 97 6.80 -26.32 -3.25
C ASP A 97 5.34 -26.11 -3.66
N TRP A 98 4.64 -27.21 -3.89
CA TRP A 98 3.22 -27.19 -4.25
C TRP A 98 2.34 -26.51 -3.19
N LYS A 99 2.77 -26.47 -1.91
CA LYS A 99 2.02 -25.78 -0.85
C LYS A 99 1.97 -24.27 -1.08
N ALA A 100 3.07 -23.69 -1.56
CA ALA A 100 3.12 -22.27 -1.92
C ALA A 100 2.19 -21.97 -3.11
N ALA A 101 2.20 -22.84 -4.13
CA ALA A 101 1.27 -22.75 -5.26
C ALA A 101 -0.20 -22.89 -4.82
N ALA A 102 -0.52 -23.87 -3.97
CA ALA A 102 -1.86 -24.09 -3.44
C ALA A 102 -2.35 -22.90 -2.61
N TRP A 103 -1.51 -22.35 -1.72
CA TRP A 103 -1.85 -21.17 -0.93
C TRP A 103 -2.13 -19.94 -1.82
N ARG A 104 -1.34 -19.75 -2.89
CA ARG A 104 -1.55 -18.64 -3.85
C ARG A 104 -2.91 -18.76 -4.54
N ILE A 105 -3.27 -19.96 -5.00
CA ILE A 105 -4.57 -20.24 -5.62
C ILE A 105 -5.70 -19.96 -4.63
N GLU A 106 -5.58 -20.43 -3.39
CA GLU A 106 -6.58 -20.19 -2.35
C GLU A 106 -6.78 -18.69 -2.08
N LYS A 107 -5.69 -17.91 -2.01
CA LYS A 107 -5.77 -16.46 -1.81
C LYS A 107 -6.43 -15.73 -2.97
N ARG A 108 -6.09 -16.11 -4.21
CA ARG A 108 -6.74 -15.59 -5.40
C ARG A 108 -8.23 -15.91 -5.36
N ASP A 109 -8.59 -17.18 -5.18
CA ASP A 109 -9.98 -17.61 -5.23
C ASP A 109 -10.84 -16.98 -4.13
N LYS A 110 -10.29 -16.74 -2.93
CA LYS A 110 -10.96 -15.96 -1.87
C LYS A 110 -11.22 -14.50 -2.23
N LEU A 111 -10.38 -13.90 -3.06
CA LEU A 111 -10.55 -12.51 -3.52
C LEU A 111 -11.61 -12.40 -4.62
N TYR A 112 -11.79 -13.46 -5.42
CA TYR A 112 -12.68 -13.47 -6.59
C TYR A 112 -14.02 -14.21 -6.38
N ARG A 113 -14.16 -15.03 -5.33
CA ARG A 113 -15.46 -15.53 -4.86
C ARG A 113 -16.13 -14.45 -4.03
N ASP A 114 -17.14 -13.79 -4.61
CA ASP A 114 -18.14 -13.13 -3.78
C ASP A 114 -18.95 -14.17 -2.98
N THR A 115 -19.68 -13.73 -1.97
CA THR A 115 -20.61 -14.58 -1.20
C THR A 115 -21.81 -15.10 -2.00
N SER A 116 -21.96 -14.66 -3.26
CA SER A 116 -23.08 -14.94 -4.17
C SER A 116 -22.75 -16.01 -5.22
N GLY A 117 -21.49 -16.44 -5.33
CA GLY A 117 -21.04 -17.50 -6.23
C GLY A 117 -20.71 -17.07 -7.67
N THR A 118 -20.73 -15.78 -7.99
CA THR A 118 -20.38 -15.28 -9.34
C THR A 118 -18.90 -14.91 -9.41
N SER A 119 -18.14 -15.69 -10.18
CA SER A 119 -16.71 -15.44 -10.42
C SER A 119 -16.52 -14.17 -11.26
N LYS A 120 -15.81 -13.18 -10.72
CA LYS A 120 -15.47 -11.92 -11.44
C LYS A 120 -14.25 -12.05 -12.36
N ILE A 121 -13.67 -13.24 -12.48
CA ILE A 121 -12.45 -13.49 -13.26
C ILE A 121 -12.69 -13.12 -14.74
N GLY A 122 -11.97 -12.12 -15.25
CA GLY A 122 -12.11 -11.65 -16.64
C GLY A 122 -13.28 -10.70 -16.93
N SER A 123 -13.99 -10.23 -15.90
CA SER A 123 -15.01 -9.17 -16.06
C SER A 123 -14.37 -7.77 -16.13
N GLU A 124 -15.06 -6.79 -16.72
CA GLU A 124 -14.55 -5.39 -16.76
C GLU A 124 -14.34 -4.78 -15.37
N ASP A 125 -15.04 -5.32 -14.37
CA ASP A 125 -14.91 -4.96 -12.95
C ASP A 125 -13.79 -5.74 -12.23
N ASP A 126 -13.03 -6.58 -12.92
CA ASP A 126 -11.91 -7.32 -12.32
C ASP A 126 -10.90 -6.30 -11.77
N PRO A 127 -10.67 -6.25 -10.45
CA PRO A 127 -9.80 -5.24 -9.85
C PRO A 127 -8.36 -5.30 -10.38
N PHE A 128 -7.90 -6.45 -10.89
CA PHE A 128 -6.60 -6.58 -11.54
C PHE A 128 -6.60 -5.99 -12.97
N ILE A 129 -7.69 -6.15 -13.73
CA ILE A 129 -7.87 -5.53 -15.06
C ILE A 129 -8.13 -4.02 -14.94
N VAL A 130 -8.93 -3.58 -13.97
CA VAL A 130 -9.16 -2.16 -13.66
C VAL A 130 -7.85 -1.48 -13.26
N PHE A 131 -7.03 -2.13 -12.44
CA PHE A 131 -5.70 -1.63 -12.09
C PHE A 131 -4.78 -1.54 -13.31
N LEU A 132 -4.72 -2.58 -14.16
CA LEU A 132 -3.91 -2.57 -15.38
C LEU A 132 -4.39 -1.55 -16.44
N LYS A 133 -5.71 -1.31 -16.56
CA LYS A 133 -6.27 -0.24 -17.42
C LYS A 133 -5.91 1.15 -16.88
N GLY A 134 -6.06 1.38 -15.57
CA GLY A 134 -5.74 2.68 -14.95
C GLY A 134 -4.26 3.07 -15.00
N VAL A 135 -3.34 2.10 -15.07
CA VAL A 135 -1.89 2.36 -15.27
C VAL A 135 -1.58 2.73 -16.72
N ARG A 136 -2.35 2.23 -17.70
CA ARG A 136 -2.14 2.52 -19.13
C ARG A 136 -2.62 3.91 -19.54
N ASP A 137 -3.66 4.43 -18.88
CA ASP A 137 -4.21 5.76 -19.15
C ASP A 137 -3.40 6.90 -18.48
N GLY A 138 -2.46 6.57 -17.57
CA GLY A 138 -1.59 7.52 -16.88
C GLY A 138 -0.18 7.67 -17.46
N SER A 139 0.13 7.00 -18.58
CA SER A 139 1.48 6.96 -19.18
C SER A 139 1.52 7.43 -20.65
N ALA A 140 0.46 8.06 -21.16
CA ALA A 140 0.34 8.41 -22.59
C ALA A 140 0.81 9.83 -22.96
N ASP A 141 1.24 10.66 -22.00
CA ASP A 141 1.67 12.05 -22.28
C ASP A 141 3.12 12.30 -21.82
N SER A 142 4.09 11.63 -22.44
CA SER A 142 5.49 12.09 -22.42
C SER A 142 6.28 11.47 -23.58
N ASN A 143 5.98 11.91 -24.79
CA ASN A 143 6.93 11.98 -25.90
C ASN A 143 6.31 12.82 -27.03
N ALA A 144 6.39 14.13 -26.85
CA ALA A 144 6.25 15.12 -27.92
C ALA A 144 7.25 16.23 -27.64
N GLU A 145 8.50 15.99 -28.01
CA GLU A 145 9.47 16.99 -28.50
C GLU A 145 10.56 16.29 -29.31
#